data_AF-A0A821KQN6-F1
#
_entry.id   AF-A0A821KQN6-F1
#
_cell.length_a   1.000
_cell.length_b   1.000
_cell.length_c   1.000
_cell.angle_alpha   90.00
_cell.angle_beta   90.00
_cell.angle_gamma   90.00
#
_symmetry.space_group_name_H-M   'P 1'
#
loop_
_entity.id
_entity.type
_entity.pdbx_description
1 polymer ?
#
loop_
_entity_poly.entity_id
_entity_poly.type
_entity_poly.pdbx_seq_one_letter_code
_entity_poly.pdbx_strand_id
1 'polypeptide(L)'
;KLRKLDTLRHEQHDGTACDGVCNQKVIVGLRFKCDTCPNYDLCETCAIENRICTKNHERNHPLILTSNRVIPKIDSNDFEMGEVLGQGGFGYVCKAIWRPKNRQVACKVIEIPSKASNHHHGS
;
A
#
# COMPACT_ATOMS: atom_id res chain seq x y z
N LYS A 1 -7.08 -14.74 12.58
CA LYS A 1 -5.92 -14.18 11.85
C LYS A 1 -5.47 -15.04 10.65
N LEU A 2 -5.60 -16.38 10.69
CA LEU A 2 -5.17 -17.27 9.60
C LEU A 2 -6.03 -17.25 8.32
N ARG A 3 -7.36 -17.05 8.44
CA ARG A 3 -8.30 -17.06 7.29
C ARG A 3 -8.01 -16.05 6.17
N LYS A 4 -7.24 -14.98 6.45
CA LYS A 4 -6.90 -13.94 5.45
C LYS A 4 -5.75 -14.36 4.53
N LEU A 5 -4.87 -15.28 4.95
CA LEU A 5 -3.81 -15.81 4.09
C LEU A 5 -4.38 -16.89 3.16
N ASP A 6 -5.33 -17.69 3.63
CA ASP A 6 -6.00 -18.70 2.79
C ASP A 6 -6.70 -18.09 1.58
N THR A 7 -7.31 -16.91 1.73
CA THR A 7 -7.90 -16.19 0.58
C THR A 7 -6.88 -15.68 -0.41
N LEU A 8 -5.62 -15.45 0.01
CA LEU A 8 -4.55 -14.96 -0.87
C LEU A 8 -3.86 -16.11 -1.62
N ARG A 9 -3.91 -17.33 -1.10
CA ARG A 9 -3.26 -18.51 -1.70
C ARG A 9 -3.81 -18.92 -3.07
N HIS A 10 -4.98 -18.42 -3.45
CA HIS A 10 -5.61 -18.67 -4.75
C HIS A 10 -5.70 -17.40 -5.62
N GLU A 11 -5.09 -16.29 -5.18
CA GLU A 11 -5.17 -15.02 -5.90
C GLU A 11 -4.26 -15.03 -7.13
N GLN A 12 -4.80 -14.66 -8.29
CA GLN A 12 -4.05 -14.63 -9.56
C GLN A 12 -3.70 -13.19 -9.94
N HIS A 13 -2.41 -12.89 -10.07
CA HIS A 13 -1.89 -11.54 -10.36
C HIS A 13 -1.64 -11.37 -11.86
N ASP A 14 -2.72 -11.12 -12.61
CA ASP A 14 -2.65 -10.95 -14.06
C ASP A 14 -1.67 -9.84 -14.47
N GLY A 15 -0.90 -10.11 -15.53
CA GLY A 15 0.13 -9.19 -16.01
C GLY A 15 1.38 -9.10 -15.12
N THR A 16 1.48 -9.90 -14.05
CA THR A 16 2.66 -9.93 -13.18
C THR A 16 3.33 -11.31 -13.24
N ALA A 17 4.52 -11.36 -13.83
CA ALA A 17 5.38 -12.54 -13.83
C ALA A 17 6.29 -12.56 -12.60
N CYS A 18 6.78 -13.75 -12.24
CA CYS A 18 7.84 -13.88 -11.26
C CYS A 18 9.20 -13.64 -11.93
N ASP A 19 9.98 -12.70 -11.41
CA ASP A 19 11.36 -12.39 -11.84
C ASP A 19 12.39 -13.37 -11.29
N GLY A 20 11.94 -14.34 -10.48
CA GLY A 20 12.76 -15.42 -9.97
C GLY A 20 13.03 -16.53 -11.00
N VAL A 21 13.67 -17.61 -10.55
CA VAL A 21 14.09 -18.72 -11.42
C VAL A 21 12.95 -19.64 -11.88
N CYS A 22 11.73 -19.45 -11.38
CA CYS A 22 10.61 -20.35 -11.66
C CYS A 22 9.92 -20.10 -13.01
N ASN A 23 10.26 -19.02 -13.74
CA ASN A 23 9.66 -18.65 -15.03
C ASN A 23 8.13 -18.57 -15.02
N GLN A 24 7.53 -18.32 -13.85
CA GLN A 24 6.09 -18.23 -13.70
C GLN A 24 5.59 -16.95 -14.38
N LYS A 25 4.81 -17.08 -15.45
CA LYS A 25 4.30 -15.94 -16.25
C LYS A 25 3.18 -15.15 -15.56
N VAL A 26 2.47 -15.79 -14.64
CA VAL A 26 1.41 -15.19 -13.82
C VAL A 26 1.58 -15.70 -12.40
N ILE A 27 1.87 -14.81 -11.45
CA ILE A 27 1.98 -15.18 -10.04
C ILE A 27 0.60 -15.60 -9.52
N VAL A 28 0.53 -16.80 -8.92
CA VAL A 28 -0.66 -17.33 -8.25
C VAL A 28 -0.31 -17.54 -6.79
N GLY A 29 -1.18 -17.08 -5.90
CA GLY A 29 -0.96 -17.09 -4.47
C GLY A 29 -0.36 -15.77 -3.95
N LEU A 30 0.60 -15.90 -3.03
CA LEU A 30 1.27 -14.73 -2.46
C LEU A 30 2.25 -14.11 -3.47
N ARG A 31 2.11 -12.80 -3.69
CA ARG A 31 3.03 -12.00 -4.50
C ARG A 31 3.88 -11.10 -3.61
N PHE A 32 5.19 -11.17 -3.78
CA PHE A 32 6.16 -10.37 -3.06
C PHE A 32 6.80 -9.35 -4.00
N LYS A 33 6.54 -8.07 -3.78
CA LYS A 33 7.16 -6.98 -4.53
C LYS A 33 8.39 -6.47 -3.79
N CYS A 34 9.50 -6.26 -4.51
CA CYS A 34 10.64 -5.55 -3.94
C CYS A 34 10.31 -4.06 -3.80
N ASP A 35 10.56 -3.51 -2.62
CA ASP A 35 10.34 -2.08 -2.33
C ASP A 35 11.48 -1.20 -2.87
N THR A 36 12.64 -1.79 -3.13
CA THR A 36 13.82 -1.09 -3.64
C THR A 36 13.95 -1.19 -5.16
N CYS A 37 13.64 -2.37 -5.73
CA CYS A 37 13.80 -2.61 -7.16
C CYS A 37 12.53 -2.24 -7.94
N PRO A 38 12.65 -1.49 -9.05
CA PRO A 38 11.53 -1.21 -9.91
C PRO A 38 11.03 -2.52 -10.56
N ASN A 39 9.71 -2.72 -10.55
CA ASN A 39 9.03 -3.84 -11.21
C ASN A 39 9.63 -5.22 -10.95
N TYR A 40 10.10 -5.47 -9.72
CA TYR A 40 10.62 -6.78 -9.33
C TYR A 40 9.64 -7.50 -8.41
N ASP A 41 9.10 -8.61 -8.88
CA ASP A 41 8.03 -9.38 -8.27
C ASP A 41 8.42 -10.87 -8.15
N LEU A 42 8.18 -11.46 -6.98
CA LEU A 42 8.49 -12.85 -6.67
C LEU A 42 7.25 -13.59 -6.19
N CYS A 43 7.11 -14.87 -6.57
CA CYS A 43 6.19 -15.78 -5.91
C CYS A 43 6.72 -16.21 -4.53
N GLU A 44 5.86 -16.81 -3.70
CA GLU A 44 6.23 -17.31 -2.35
C GLU A 44 7.50 -18.18 -2.36
N THR A 45 7.56 -19.15 -3.27
CA THR A 45 8.71 -20.05 -3.41
C THR A 45 10.00 -19.29 -3.72
N CYS A 46 9.97 -18.35 -4.67
CA CYS A 46 11.17 -17.58 -5.03
C CYS A 46 11.60 -16.58 -3.95
N ALA A 47 10.64 -16.03 -3.19
CA ALA A 47 10.92 -15.10 -2.11
C ALA A 47 11.51 -15.80 -0.88
N ILE A 48 11.00 -16.97 -0.50
CA ILE A 48 11.35 -17.64 0.77
C ILE A 48 12.50 -18.62 0.58
N GLU A 49 12.41 -19.49 -0.42
CA GLU A 49 13.31 -20.63 -0.55
C GLU A 49 14.58 -20.26 -1.32
N ASN A 50 14.45 -19.44 -2.36
CA ASN A 50 15.56 -19.20 -3.30
C ASN A 50 16.36 -17.93 -3.02
N ARG A 51 15.90 -17.02 -2.13
CA ARG A 51 16.54 -15.73 -1.74
C ARG A 51 17.47 -15.13 -2.81
N ILE A 52 16.89 -14.93 -4.00
CA ILE A 52 17.66 -14.82 -5.24
C ILE A 52 18.40 -13.47 -5.28
N CYS A 53 19.68 -13.49 -5.65
CA CYS A 53 20.36 -12.29 -6.17
C CYS A 53 20.37 -12.38 -7.69
N THR A 54 19.84 -11.35 -8.36
CA THR A 54 19.93 -11.20 -9.82
C THR A 54 20.72 -9.95 -10.16
N LYS A 55 20.91 -9.68 -11.46
CA LYS A 55 21.51 -8.41 -11.91
C LYS A 55 20.72 -7.17 -11.45
N ASN A 56 19.42 -7.32 -11.22
CA ASN A 56 18.51 -6.22 -10.91
C ASN A 56 17.97 -6.28 -9.47
N HIS A 57 18.47 -7.20 -8.63
CA HIS A 57 17.94 -7.41 -7.28
C HIS A 57 18.97 -8.04 -6.34
N GLU A 58 19.03 -7.51 -5.12
CA GLU A 58 19.83 -8.05 -4.03
C GLU A 58 18.93 -8.67 -2.95
N ARG A 59 19.38 -9.81 -2.39
CA ARG A 59 18.66 -10.58 -1.36
C ARG A 59 18.30 -9.83 -0.07
N ASN A 60 18.94 -8.69 0.19
CA ASN A 60 18.72 -7.89 1.40
C ASN A 60 17.69 -6.79 1.19
N HIS A 61 17.21 -6.58 -0.04
CA HIS A 61 16.16 -5.60 -0.28
C HIS A 61 14.85 -6.03 0.40
N PRO A 62 14.14 -5.10 1.05
CA PRO A 62 12.85 -5.40 1.65
C PRO A 62 11.84 -5.87 0.60
N LEU A 63 11.13 -6.94 0.95
CA LEU A 63 10.01 -7.48 0.18
C LEU A 63 8.70 -7.17 0.88
N ILE A 64 7.73 -6.66 0.13
CA ILE A 64 6.39 -6.36 0.61
C ILE A 64 5.43 -7.40 0.05
N LEU A 65 4.62 -7.99 0.93
CA LEU A 65 3.52 -8.85 0.50
C LEU A 65 2.43 -7.99 -0.13
N THR A 66 2.13 -8.27 -1.40
CA THR A 66 1.13 -7.58 -2.20
C THR A 66 -0.03 -8.52 -2.53
N SER A 67 -1.24 -7.97 -2.50
CA SER A 67 -2.48 -8.64 -2.93
C SER A 67 -3.11 -7.82 -4.05
N ASN A 68 -3.92 -8.43 -4.93
CA ASN A 68 -4.77 -7.72 -5.88
C ASN A 68 -5.97 -7.04 -5.24
N ARG A 69 -5.99 -6.88 -3.90
CA ARG A 69 -7.02 -6.10 -3.26
C ARG A 69 -7.07 -4.74 -3.91
N VAL A 70 -8.11 -4.55 -4.70
CA VAL A 70 -8.52 -3.26 -5.22
C VAL A 70 -8.66 -2.39 -3.99
N ILE A 71 -7.71 -1.48 -3.77
CA ILE A 71 -7.85 -0.45 -2.77
C ILE A 71 -9.01 0.38 -3.29
N PRO A 72 -10.19 0.34 -2.65
CA PRO A 72 -11.29 1.15 -3.13
C PRO A 72 -10.81 2.60 -3.10
N LYS A 73 -10.96 3.31 -4.22
CA LYS A 73 -10.77 4.76 -4.19
C LYS A 73 -11.84 5.30 -3.24
N ILE A 74 -11.40 5.92 -2.15
CA ILE A 74 -12.30 6.55 -1.19
C ILE A 74 -12.21 8.05 -1.41
N ASP A 75 -13.35 8.70 -1.62
CA ASP A 75 -13.42 10.15 -1.73
C ASP A 75 -13.41 10.76 -0.33
N SER A 76 -12.64 11.83 -0.12
CA SER A 76 -12.65 12.57 1.15
C SER A 76 -14.02 13.16 1.49
N ASN A 77 -14.85 13.43 0.48
CA ASN A 77 -16.21 13.94 0.64
C ASN A 77 -17.21 12.88 1.13
N ASP A 78 -16.85 11.59 1.07
CA ASP A 78 -17.68 10.48 1.59
C ASP A 78 -17.72 10.43 3.13
N PHE A 79 -16.91 11.25 3.79
CA PHE A 79 -16.79 11.27 5.24
C PHE A 79 -17.53 12.45 5.84
N GLU A 80 -18.47 12.15 6.72
CA GLU A 80 -19.06 13.11 7.63
C GLU A 80 -18.17 13.24 8.86
N MET A 81 -17.36 14.31 8.93
CA MET A 81 -16.45 14.56 10.03
C MET A 81 -17.21 15.00 11.29
N GLY A 82 -16.84 14.44 12.44
CA GLY A 82 -17.38 14.75 13.75
C GLY A 82 -16.31 15.22 14.73
N GLU A 83 -16.48 14.87 16.01
CA GLU A 83 -15.61 15.33 17.10
C GLU A 83 -14.14 14.94 16.93
N VAL A 84 -13.23 15.82 17.37
CA VAL A 84 -11.79 15.54 17.43
C VAL A 84 -11.53 14.60 18.60
N LEU A 85 -10.89 13.47 18.32
CA LEU A 85 -10.52 12.45 19.31
C LEU A 85 -9.11 12.66 19.86
N GLY A 86 -8.23 13.33 19.12
CA GLY A 86 -6.87 13.64 19.59
C GLY A 86 -6.02 14.37 18.55
N GLN A 87 -5.01 15.11 19.00
CA GLN A 87 -4.11 15.92 18.17
C GLN A 87 -2.65 15.63 18.51
N GLY A 88 -1.76 15.72 17.52
CA GLY A 88 -0.32 15.59 17.70
C GLY A 88 0.47 16.27 16.57
N GLY A 89 1.79 16.09 16.55
CA GLY A 89 2.68 16.78 15.60
C GLY A 89 2.45 16.52 14.11
N PHE A 90 1.63 15.52 13.77
CA PHE A 90 1.22 15.18 12.41
C PHE A 90 -0.29 15.41 12.20
N GLY A 91 -0.84 16.50 12.75
CA GLY A 91 -2.26 16.86 12.64
C GLY A 91 -3.17 16.17 13.67
N TYR A 92 -4.45 16.02 13.37
CA TYR A 92 -5.49 15.58 14.31
C TYR A 92 -6.30 14.38 13.82
N VAL A 93 -6.93 13.65 14.74
CA VAL A 93 -7.84 12.53 14.46
C VAL A 93 -9.24 12.96 14.83
N CYS A 94 -10.20 12.79 13.93
CA CYS A 94 -11.62 12.96 14.21
C CYS A 94 -12.38 11.63 14.12
N LYS A 95 -13.47 11.52 14.87
CA LYS A 95 -14.52 10.53 14.63
C LYS A 95 -15.25 10.96 13.37
N ALA A 96 -15.57 10.03 12.48
CA ALA A 96 -16.32 10.32 11.26
C ALA A 96 -17.26 9.19 10.89
N ILE A 97 -18.27 9.47 10.07
CA ILE A 97 -19.12 8.46 9.44
C ILE A 97 -18.75 8.35 7.96
N TRP A 98 -18.32 7.17 7.51
CA TRP A 98 -18.17 6.89 6.09
C TRP A 98 -19.54 6.58 5.49
N ARG A 99 -20.12 7.58 4.79
CA ARG A 99 -21.50 7.57 4.31
C ARG A 99 -21.85 6.35 3.45
N PRO A 100 -21.03 5.91 2.46
CA PRO A 100 -21.35 4.77 1.59
C PRO A 100 -21.61 3.46 2.32
N LYS A 101 -21.07 3.26 3.54
CA LYS A 101 -21.31 2.04 4.33
C LYS A 101 -21.96 2.31 5.68
N ASN A 102 -22.39 3.56 5.92
CA ASN A 102 -22.91 4.03 7.21
C ASN A 102 -22.07 3.52 8.41
N ARG A 103 -20.74 3.69 8.32
CA ARG A 103 -19.81 3.08 9.27
C ARG A 103 -19.02 4.15 9.99
N GLN A 104 -19.01 4.10 11.32
CA GLN A 104 -18.14 4.93 12.14
C GLN A 104 -16.67 4.54 11.92
N VAL A 105 -15.83 5.56 11.70
CA VAL A 105 -14.38 5.44 11.45
C VAL A 105 -13.62 6.53 12.20
N ALA A 106 -12.30 6.40 12.26
CA ALA A 106 -11.40 7.47 12.68
C ALA A 106 -10.67 8.01 11.44
N CYS A 107 -10.74 9.31 11.20
CA CYS A 107 -10.05 9.98 10.10
C CYS A 107 -8.87 10.78 10.66
N LYS A 108 -7.65 10.45 10.24
CA LYS A 108 -6.46 11.24 10.54
C LYS A 108 -6.32 12.33 9.48
N VAL A 109 -6.44 13.58 9.89
CA VAL A 109 -6.24 14.74 9.04
C VAL A 109 -4.79 15.20 9.20
N ILE A 110 -4.08 15.27 8.08
CA ILE A 110 -2.73 15.83 8.00
C ILE A 110 -2.85 17.24 7.43
N GLU A 111 -2.50 18.24 8.23
CA GLU A 111 -2.44 19.63 7.76
C GLU A 111 -1.19 19.79 6.90
N ILE A 112 -1.38 20.07 5.61
CA ILE A 112 -0.27 20.40 4.71
C ILE A 112 -0.14 21.93 4.72
N PRO A 113 1.02 22.50 5.09
CA PRO A 113 1.23 23.94 5.02
C PRO A 113 1.00 24.43 3.59
N SER A 114 0.13 25.42 3.41
CA SER A 114 -0.01 26.09 2.12
C SER A 114 1.34 26.73 1.76
N LYS A 115 1.80 26.52 0.52
CA LYS A 115 2.98 27.22 0.00
C LYS A 115 2.74 28.73 0.17
N ALA A 116 3.53 29.39 1.01
CA ALA A 116 3.51 30.84 1.12
C ALA A 116 3.78 31.44 -0.27
N SER A 117 2.82 32.20 -0.79
CA SER A 117 3.03 33.03 -1.97
C SER A 117 4.03 34.12 -1.63
N ASN A 118 5.29 33.93 -2.03
CA ASN A 118 6.32 34.96 -1.97
C ASN A 118 5.96 36.12 -2.92
N HIS A 119 5.18 37.08 -2.44
CA HIS A 119 5.09 38.40 -3.06
C HIS A 119 6.43 39.12 -2.86
N HIS A 120 7.29 39.08 -3.87
CA HIS A 120 8.42 39.99 -3.99
C HIS A 120 7.88 41.41 -4.25
N HIS A 121 7.83 42.24 -3.22
CA HIS A 121 7.87 43.70 -3.41
C HIS A 121 9.35 44.07 -3.60
N GLY A 122 9.75 44.22 -4.87
CA GLY A 122 11.02 44.84 -5.22
C GLY A 122 10.92 46.34 -4.95
N SER A 123 11.87 46.84 -4.17
CA SER A 123 12.22 48.26 -4.08
C SER A 123 13.09 48.66 -5.26
#